data_AF-A0A519L117-F1
#
_entry.id   AF-A0A519L117-F1
#
_cell.length_a   1.000
_cell.length_b   1.000
_cell.length_c   1.000
_cell.angle_alpha   90.00
_cell.angle_beta   90.00
_cell.angle_gamma   90.00
#
_symmetry.space_group_name_H-M   'P 1'
#
loop_
_entity.id
_entity.type
_entity.pdbx_description
1 polymer ?
#
loop_
_entity_poly.entity_id
_entity_poly.type
_entity_poly.pdbx_seq_one_letter_code
_entity_poly.pdbx_strand_id
1 'polypeptide(L)'
;GVDHVGLGGDFDGVDALPDGISGVDAYPRILAALMANGWTEADIRKLAGENVLRVMRAVETIATGKSADRPDLAVLASEGAPE
;
A
#
# COMPACT_ATOMS: atom_id res chain seq x y z
N GLY A 1 12.37 -8.24 1.39
CA GLY A 1 11.82 -9.49 1.94
C GLY A 1 10.42 -9.25 2.47
N VAL A 2 9.83 -10.24 3.15
CA VAL A 2 8.41 -10.24 3.58
C VAL A 2 7.98 -9.01 4.40
N ASP A 3 8.90 -8.32 5.08
CA ASP A 3 8.58 -7.11 5.87
C ASP A 3 8.28 -5.86 5.02
N HIS A 4 8.38 -5.96 3.69
CA HIS A 4 8.34 -4.82 2.75
C HIS A 4 7.34 -5.02 1.61
N VAL A 5 6.33 -5.88 1.79
CA VAL A 5 5.28 -6.15 0.80
C VAL A 5 3.89 -5.87 1.39
N GLY A 6 2.97 -5.44 0.53
CA GLY A 6 1.56 -5.21 0.83
C GLY A 6 0.69 -5.59 -0.37
N LEU A 7 -0.63 -5.39 -0.25
CA LEU A 7 -1.59 -5.65 -1.32
C LEU A 7 -2.21 -4.34 -1.79
N GLY A 8 -2.19 -4.12 -3.11
CA GLY A 8 -2.91 -3.03 -3.78
C GLY A 8 -3.68 -3.61 -4.96
N GLY A 9 -4.97 -3.88 -4.76
CA GLY A 9 -5.77 -4.62 -5.75
C GLY A 9 -6.24 -3.79 -6.94
N ASP A 10 -6.28 -2.46 -6.82
CA ASP A 10 -6.77 -1.53 -7.85
C ASP A 10 -8.17 -1.89 -8.42
N PHE A 11 -9.01 -2.50 -7.56
CA PHE A 11 -10.39 -2.82 -7.92
C PHE A 11 -11.16 -1.56 -8.29
N ASP A 12 -11.98 -1.64 -9.33
CA ASP A 12 -12.68 -0.52 -9.98
C ASP A 12 -11.76 0.57 -10.57
N GLY A 13 -10.43 0.38 -10.57
CA GLY A 13 -9.43 1.29 -11.14
C GLY A 13 -8.86 0.86 -12.51
N VAL A 14 -9.16 -0.37 -12.96
CA VAL A 14 -8.60 -0.98 -14.18
C VAL A 14 -9.68 -1.62 -15.06
N ASP A 15 -9.39 -1.73 -16.37
CA ASP A 15 -10.31 -2.32 -17.35
C ASP A 15 -10.43 -3.86 -17.26
N ALA A 16 -9.45 -4.52 -16.64
CA ALA A 16 -9.42 -5.98 -16.52
C ALA A 16 -8.65 -6.43 -15.28
N LEU A 17 -9.08 -7.55 -14.69
CA LEU A 17 -8.47 -8.19 -13.53
C LEU A 17 -7.98 -9.60 -13.89
N PRO A 18 -7.07 -10.19 -13.09
CA PRO A 18 -6.63 -11.58 -13.29
C PRO A 18 -7.80 -12.57 -13.18
N ASP A 19 -7.71 -13.68 -13.92
CA ASP A 19 -8.69 -14.75 -13.87
C ASP A 19 -8.90 -15.27 -12.44
N GLY A 20 -10.16 -15.31 -12.00
CA GLY A 20 -10.53 -15.76 -10.65
C GLY A 20 -10.32 -14.73 -9.54
N ILE A 21 -9.91 -13.49 -9.87
CA ILE A 21 -9.81 -12.34 -8.97
C ILE A 21 -10.75 -11.25 -9.52
N SER A 22 -12.06 -11.47 -9.44
CA SER A 22 -13.06 -10.57 -10.04
C SER A 22 -13.47 -9.39 -9.16
N GLY A 23 -13.01 -9.33 -7.91
CA GLY A 23 -13.43 -8.31 -6.97
C GLY A 23 -12.76 -8.40 -5.60
N VAL A 24 -13.14 -7.49 -4.71
CA VAL A 24 -12.58 -7.35 -3.35
C VAL A 24 -12.80 -8.59 -2.47
N ASP A 25 -13.77 -9.42 -2.80
CA ASP A 25 -14.04 -10.70 -2.13
C ASP A 25 -13.00 -11.79 -2.46
N ALA A 26 -12.08 -11.54 -3.41
CA ALA A 26 -11.04 -12.49 -3.79
C ALA A 26 -9.86 -12.57 -2.81
N TYR A 27 -9.68 -11.59 -1.90
CA TYR A 27 -8.51 -11.57 -0.99
C TYR A 27 -8.33 -12.86 -0.18
N PRO A 28 -9.35 -13.46 0.46
CA PRO A 28 -9.20 -14.73 1.16
C PRO A 28 -8.62 -15.86 0.30
N ARG A 29 -8.97 -15.90 -0.99
CA ARG A 29 -8.45 -16.90 -1.94
C ARG A 29 -6.97 -16.69 -2.22
N ILE A 30 -6.55 -15.44 -2.40
CA ILE A 30 -5.14 -15.07 -2.60
C ILE A 30 -4.31 -15.49 -1.38
N LEU A 31 -4.78 -15.16 -0.17
CA LEU A 31 -4.09 -15.50 1.07
C LEU A 31 -4.00 -17.02 1.27
N ALA A 32 -5.07 -17.76 0.99
CA ALA A 32 -5.06 -19.22 1.05
C ALA A 32 -4.07 -19.84 0.05
N ALA A 33 -3.98 -19.31 -1.17
CA ALA A 33 -3.01 -19.77 -2.17
C ALA A 33 -1.56 -19.51 -1.73
N LEU A 34 -1.28 -18.37 -1.08
CA LEU A 34 0.06 -18.08 -0.54
C LEU A 34 0.42 -19.04 0.61
N MET A 35 -0.53 -19.31 1.52
CA MET A 35 -0.33 -20.28 2.61
C MET A 35 -0.07 -21.70 2.06
N ALA A 36 -0.81 -22.12 1.03
CA ALA A 36 -0.58 -23.39 0.35
C ALA A 36 0.80 -23.46 -0.33
N ASN A 37 1.39 -22.32 -0.67
CA ASN A 37 2.74 -22.20 -1.22
C ASN A 37 3.83 -21.94 -0.15
N GLY A 38 3.53 -22.21 1.12
CA GLY A 38 4.52 -22.21 2.20
C GLY A 38 4.69 -20.88 2.94
N TRP A 39 3.83 -19.90 2.70
CA TRP A 39 3.81 -18.69 3.53
C TRP A 39 3.26 -19.02 4.92
N THR A 40 3.97 -18.57 5.95
CA THR A 40 3.52 -18.76 7.32
C THR A 40 2.38 -17.80 7.65
N GLU A 41 1.60 -18.10 8.69
CA GLU A 41 0.59 -17.15 9.19
C GLU A 41 1.21 -15.79 9.54
N ALA A 42 2.44 -15.78 10.09
CA ALA A 42 3.16 -14.55 10.38
C ALA A 42 3.48 -13.73 9.12
N ASP A 43 3.83 -14.41 8.01
CA ASP A 43 4.05 -13.75 6.72
C ASP A 43 2.75 -13.17 6.15
N ILE A 44 1.64 -13.89 6.30
CA ILE A 44 0.31 -13.42 5.88
C ILE A 44 -0.13 -12.20 6.68
N ARG A 45 0.05 -12.17 8.00
CA ARG A 45 -0.29 -10.98 8.81
C ARG A 45 0.53 -9.76 8.40
N LYS A 46 1.83 -9.94 8.12
CA LYS A 46 2.70 -8.90 7.57
C LYS A 46 2.15 -8.33 6.26
N LEU A 47 1.87 -9.20 5.29
CA LEU A 47 1.33 -8.85 3.99
C LEU A 47 -0.04 -8.15 4.08
N ALA A 48 -0.95 -8.69 4.90
CA ALA A 48 -2.33 -8.23 4.99
C ALA A 48 -2.48 -6.89 5.72
N GLY A 49 -1.53 -6.51 6.58
CA GLY A 49 -1.62 -5.19 7.22
C GLY A 49 -0.50 -4.79 8.18
N GLU A 50 0.22 -5.73 8.83
CA GLU A 50 1.21 -5.31 9.84
C GLU A 50 2.35 -4.48 9.22
N ASN A 51 2.72 -4.75 7.96
CA ASN A 51 3.70 -3.93 7.23
C ASN A 51 3.20 -2.50 6.97
N VAL A 52 1.94 -2.36 6.53
CA VAL A 52 1.32 -1.04 6.31
C VAL A 52 1.27 -0.27 7.62
N LEU A 53 0.80 -0.91 8.70
CA LEU A 53 0.73 -0.29 10.01
C LEU A 53 2.11 0.11 10.55
N ARG A 54 3.15 -0.70 10.30
CA ARG A 54 4.54 -0.34 10.65
C ARG A 54 4.98 0.92 9.92
N VAL A 55 4.71 1.02 8.61
CA VAL A 55 5.08 2.19 7.80
C VAL A 55 4.30 3.42 8.26
N MET A 56 2.99 3.31 8.48
CA MET A 56 2.15 4.42 8.96
C MET A 56 2.66 4.97 10.29
N ARG A 57 3.00 4.10 11.26
CA ARG A 57 3.61 4.53 12.54
C ARG A 57 4.96 5.24 12.35
N ALA A 58 5.78 4.79 11.40
CA ALA A 58 7.04 5.46 11.09
C ALA A 58 6.80 6.86 10.50
N VAL A 59 5.82 6.99 9.60
CA VAL A 59 5.38 8.27 9.03
C VAL A 59 4.89 9.22 10.14
N GLU A 60 4.01 8.75 11.02
CA GLU A 60 3.50 9.53 12.16
C GLU A 60 4.61 10.00 13.10
N THR A 61 5.62 9.16 13.35
CA THR A 61 6.79 9.51 14.17
C THR A 61 7.56 10.68 13.57
N ILE A 62 7.84 10.62 12.26
CA ILE A 62 8.55 11.69 11.55
C ILE A 62 7.70 12.95 11.45
N ALA A 63 6.41 12.83 11.13
CA ALA A 63 5.49 13.95 11.07
C ALA A 63 5.41 14.69 12.41
N THR A 64 5.33 13.95 13.52
CA THR A 64 5.37 14.51 14.88
C THR A 64 6.67 15.26 15.14
N GLY A 65 7.81 14.67 14.78
CA GLY A 65 9.13 15.31 14.91
C GLY A 65 9.28 16.60 14.09
N LYS A 66 8.53 16.74 12.99
CA LYS A 66 8.51 17.92 12.12
C LYS A 66 7.38 18.90 12.42
N SER A 67 6.59 18.67 13.47
CA SER A 67 5.39 19.50 13.76
C SER A 67 5.69 20.97 14.03
N ALA A 68 6.94 21.31 14.41
CA ALA A 68 7.39 22.69 14.61
C ALA A 68 7.93 23.35 13.32
N ASP A 69 8.20 22.56 12.27
CA ASP A 69 8.66 23.09 10.99
C ASP A 69 7.51 23.82 10.31
N ARG A 70 7.79 24.99 9.73
CA ARG A 70 6.80 25.68 8.89
C ARG A 70 6.59 24.86 7.61
N PRO A 71 5.36 24.71 7.11
CA PRO A 71 5.11 24.04 5.83
C PRO A 71 5.82 24.76 4.70
N ASP A 72 6.28 24.00 3.71
CA ASP A 72 6.85 24.57 2.49
C ASP A 72 5.75 25.33 1.71
N LEU A 73 6.08 26.54 1.27
CA LEU A 73 5.21 27.43 0.48
C LEU A 73 5.71 27.57 -0.97
N ALA A 74 6.61 26.69 -1.41
CA ALA A 74 7.10 26.67 -2.78
C ALA A 74 5.95 26.58 -3.79
N VAL A 75 6.05 27.37 -4.85
CA VAL A 75 5.11 27.41 -5.97
C VAL A 75 5.84 26.95 -7.23
N LEU A 76 5.24 26.04 -8.00
CA LEU A 76 5.78 25.67 -9.31
C LEU A 76 5.78 26.90 -10.21
N ALA A 77 6.90 27.18 -10.88
CA ALA A 77 6.95 28.25 -11.87
C ALA A 77 5.93 27.97 -12.97
N SER A 78 5.02 28.91 -13.22
CA SER A 78 4.08 28.84 -14.33
C SER A 78 4.81 29.17 -15.64
N GLU A 79 5.67 28.26 -16.11
CA GLU A 79 6.02 28.25 -17.53
C GLU A 79 4.90 27.51 -18.26
N GLY A 80 4.29 28.19 -19.24
CA GLY A 80 2.99 27.85 -19.82
C GLY A 80 2.79 26.37 -20.11
N ALA A 81 1.79 25.77 -19.46
CA ALA A 81 1.24 24.52 -19.92
C ALA A 81 0.72 24.74 -21.36
N PRO A 82 1.19 23.97 -22.36
CA PRO A 82 0.52 23.98 -23.65
C PRO A 82 -0.93 23.51 -23.44
N GLU A 83 -1.88 24.23 -24.04
CA GLU A 83 -3.29 23.80 -24.18
C GLU A 83 -3.38 22.40 -24.81
#